data_AF-A0A522UD60-F1
#
_entry.id   AF-A0A522UD60-F1
#
_cell.length_a   1.000
_cell.length_b   1.000
_cell.length_c   1.000
_cell.angle_alpha   90.00
_cell.angle_beta   90.00
_cell.angle_gamma   90.00
#
_symmetry.space_group_name_H-M   'P 1'
#
loop_
_entity.id
_entity.type
_entity.pdbx_description
1 polymer ?
#
loop_
_entity_poly.entity_id
_entity_poly.type
_entity_poly.pdbx_seq_one_letter_code
_entity_poly.pdbx_strand_id
1 'polypeptide(L)'
;MKTETGSNKKKATVELAFDVGHSSIGWAVLDNQKLELCGCGSVIFQADDCLASQRRGFRRQRRHIRSTRLRIERMKRLLEHLGAMKREALDQPGCAWPWLLAARVLRGGERLTWPELWDVLRWYAHNRGYDGNRAWSAEDAAAKEDSEKEENAKALYAKHGTHSMAETFCAVSGLDPLGDKKSCNLSGDQRPKALNAAFPREDVEREVRSILQKHTGKLSKIDEKLIAALMEDARAIPYDKLRLPLRYRGGLLFGQLVPRFENRIIATCPIMFERGYQRVLKETGDSHKATVEAEKFSKVPSKECIEFYSYRWVMQLANIQVVSEGVLQPLIKNAAWRKAMNDRMTKRGFFTPGELKDFVRELTGNAHDNLDQLLLHPDAGDALIFDPARKLVATHAALNAIWPLLQENPRRHT
;
A
#
# COMPACT_ATOMS: atom_id res chain seq x y z
N MET A 1 73.43 -10.04 35.37
CA MET A 1 72.23 -10.44 36.13
C MET A 1 71.49 -9.19 36.60
N LYS A 2 70.47 -8.76 35.84
CA LYS A 2 69.41 -7.88 36.33
C LYS A 2 68.13 -8.67 36.13
N THR A 3 67.53 -9.11 37.23
CA THR A 3 66.28 -9.85 37.26
C THR A 3 65.13 -8.86 37.07
N GLU A 4 64.47 -8.92 35.91
CA GLU A 4 63.18 -8.26 35.69
C GLU A 4 62.11 -9.01 36.48
N THR A 5 61.61 -8.39 37.54
CA THR A 5 60.42 -8.83 38.25
C THR A 5 59.19 -8.43 37.44
N GLY A 6 58.78 -9.31 36.53
CA GLY A 6 57.50 -9.23 35.83
C GLY A 6 56.33 -9.35 36.81
N SER A 7 55.83 -8.20 37.28
CA SER A 7 54.55 -8.13 37.98
C SER A 7 53.42 -8.43 37.00
N ASN A 8 53.01 -9.69 36.96
CA ASN A 8 51.86 -10.15 36.21
C ASN A 8 50.59 -9.63 36.91
N LYS A 9 50.21 -8.37 36.66
CA LYS A 9 48.92 -7.82 37.10
C LYS A 9 47.82 -8.67 36.48
N LYS A 10 47.23 -9.57 37.27
CA LYS A 10 45.99 -10.28 36.91
C LYS A 10 44.98 -9.24 36.41
N LYS A 11 44.53 -9.36 35.16
CA LYS A 11 43.44 -8.53 34.62
C LYS A 11 42.24 -8.72 35.55
N ALA A 12 41.79 -7.64 36.19
CA ALA A 12 40.58 -7.66 36.99
C ALA A 12 39.42 -8.16 36.13
N THR A 13 38.70 -9.15 36.63
CA THR A 13 37.52 -9.70 35.95
C THR A 13 36.32 -8.88 36.42
N VAL A 14 35.92 -7.89 35.63
CA VAL A 14 34.78 -7.03 35.93
C VAL A 14 33.53 -7.50 35.19
N GLU A 15 32.39 -7.44 35.86
CA GLU A 15 31.07 -7.68 35.29
C GLU A 15 30.32 -6.36 35.11
N LEU A 16 29.61 -6.23 34.00
CA LEU A 16 28.81 -5.07 33.64
C LEU A 16 27.35 -5.49 33.58
N ALA A 17 26.52 -4.92 34.46
CA ALA A 17 25.08 -5.10 34.44
C ALA A 17 24.41 -3.85 33.87
N PHE A 18 23.41 -4.04 33.00
CA PHE A 18 22.64 -2.97 32.38
C PHE A 18 21.14 -3.20 32.59
N ASP A 19 20.46 -2.19 33.14
CA ASP A 19 19.00 -2.12 33.18
C ASP A 19 18.53 -1.14 32.11
N VAL A 20 18.15 -1.68 30.95
CA VAL A 20 17.83 -0.88 29.76
C VAL A 20 16.32 -0.59 29.74
N GLY A 21 15.98 0.64 30.14
CA GLY A 21 14.62 1.19 30.08
C GLY A 21 14.37 2.06 28.84
N HIS A 22 13.12 2.49 28.69
CA HIS A 22 12.67 3.32 27.56
C HIS A 22 13.14 4.79 27.64
N SER A 23 13.57 5.25 28.81
CA SER A 23 14.03 6.63 29.08
C SER A 23 15.24 6.67 30.02
N SER A 24 15.82 5.52 30.33
CA SER A 24 17.01 5.42 31.15
C SER A 24 17.77 4.12 30.88
N ILE A 25 19.08 4.14 31.11
CA ILE A 25 19.91 2.94 31.21
C ILE A 25 20.62 3.00 32.56
N GLY A 26 20.22 2.11 33.48
CA GLY A 26 20.99 1.84 34.69
C GLY A 26 22.21 1.01 34.35
N TRP A 27 23.36 1.29 34.97
CA TRP A 27 24.57 0.49 34.82
C TRP A 27 25.24 0.25 36.17
N ALA A 28 25.86 -0.93 36.32
CA ALA A 28 26.70 -1.27 37.46
C ALA A 28 27.93 -2.05 37.00
N VAL A 29 29.05 -1.81 37.67
CA VAL A 29 30.33 -2.50 37.47
C VAL A 29 30.65 -3.24 38.76
N LEU A 30 30.79 -4.56 38.69
CA LEU A 30 31.19 -5.40 39.82
C LEU A 30 32.57 -6.00 39.58
N ASP A 31 33.42 -6.02 40.60
CA ASP A 31 34.62 -6.86 40.61
C ASP A 31 34.23 -8.26 41.08
N ASN A 32 34.19 -9.22 40.14
CA ASN A 32 33.75 -10.59 40.45
C ASN A 32 34.71 -11.35 41.35
N GLN A 33 35.95 -10.88 41.53
CA GLN A 33 36.90 -11.53 42.43
C GLN A 33 36.73 -11.08 43.87
N LYS A 34 36.33 -9.82 44.08
CA LYS A 34 36.14 -9.23 45.41
C LYS A 34 34.68 -9.15 45.84
N LEU A 35 33.75 -9.39 44.92
CA LEU A 35 32.32 -9.13 45.09
C LEU A 35 32.07 -7.67 45.52
N GLU A 36 32.87 -6.75 44.99
CA GLU A 36 32.80 -5.32 45.29
C GLU A 36 32.15 -4.54 44.15
N LEU A 37 31.27 -3.60 44.51
CA LEU A 37 30.72 -2.64 43.56
C LEU A 37 31.79 -1.60 43.20
N CYS A 38 32.30 -1.65 41.98
CA CYS A 38 33.28 -0.69 41.47
C CYS A 38 32.63 0.64 41.04
N GLY A 39 31.35 0.62 40.68
CA GLY A 39 30.60 1.81 40.32
C GLY A 39 29.21 1.50 39.83
N CYS A 40 28.30 2.46 39.96
CA CYS A 40 26.96 2.37 39.40
C CYS A 40 26.47 3.76 39.02
N GLY A 41 25.50 3.82 38.12
CA GLY A 41 24.85 5.06 37.75
C GLY A 41 23.68 4.84 36.81
N SER A 42 23.09 5.94 36.38
CA SER A 42 21.99 5.94 35.41
C SER A 42 22.24 6.99 34.36
N VAL A 43 22.06 6.61 33.09
CA VAL A 43 21.95 7.55 31.97
C VAL A 43 20.47 7.80 31.76
N ILE A 44 20.03 9.06 31.78
CA ILE A 44 18.62 9.43 31.56
C ILE A 44 18.51 10.15 30.22
N PHE A 45 17.55 9.76 29.40
CA PHE A 45 17.26 10.37 28.11
C PHE A 45 15.75 10.49 27.91
N GLN A 46 15.32 11.39 27.03
CA GLN A 46 13.91 11.44 26.67
C GLN A 46 13.53 10.16 25.96
N ALA A 47 12.39 9.59 26.35
CA ALA A 47 11.80 8.50 25.61
C ALA A 47 11.64 8.92 24.14
N ASP A 48 11.90 8.01 23.21
CA ASP A 48 11.75 8.26 21.78
C ASP A 48 10.25 8.51 21.48
N ASP A 49 9.85 9.78 21.59
CA ASP A 49 8.60 10.26 21.09
C ASP A 49 8.67 10.11 19.57
N CYS A 50 7.66 9.52 18.95
CA CYS A 50 7.66 9.19 17.52
C CYS A 50 7.63 10.45 16.60
N LEU A 51 8.57 11.38 16.76
CA LEU A 51 8.79 12.62 16.01
C LEU A 51 8.92 12.35 14.52
N ALA A 52 9.40 11.16 14.14
CA ALA A 52 9.44 10.71 12.76
C ALA A 52 8.04 10.68 12.10
N SER A 53 6.98 10.35 12.86
CA SER A 53 5.59 10.36 12.37
C SER A 53 5.11 11.78 12.10
N GLN A 54 5.31 12.71 13.04
CA GLN A 54 4.95 14.13 12.85
C GLN A 54 5.70 14.76 11.66
N ARG A 55 7.02 14.52 11.56
CA ARG A 55 7.84 14.98 10.42
C ARG A 55 7.34 14.39 9.10
N ARG A 56 6.89 13.13 9.08
CA ARG A 56 6.26 12.49 7.92
C ARG A 56 4.95 13.19 7.56
N GLY A 57 4.11 13.53 8.53
CA GLY A 57 2.86 14.30 8.36
C GLY A 57 3.09 15.64 7.67
N PHE A 58 3.94 16.50 8.23
CA PHE A 58 4.25 17.81 7.63
C PHE A 58 4.85 17.69 6.22
N ARG A 59 5.69 16.68 6.00
CA ARG A 59 6.26 16.42 4.67
C ARG A 59 5.19 16.01 3.65
N ARG A 60 4.21 15.18 4.04
CA ARG A 60 3.07 14.79 3.19
C ARG A 60 2.24 16.04 2.83
N GLN A 61 1.92 16.89 3.81
CA GLN A 61 1.17 18.12 3.59
C GLN A 61 1.88 19.05 2.58
N ARG A 62 3.18 19.33 2.76
CA ARG A 62 3.95 20.16 1.81
C ARG A 62 3.96 19.58 0.40
N ARG A 63 4.07 18.25 0.26
CA ARG A 63 4.02 17.59 -1.05
C ARG A 63 2.64 17.69 -1.69
N HIS A 64 1.58 17.53 -0.91
CA HIS A 64 0.20 17.68 -1.38
C HIS A 64 -0.02 19.10 -1.92
N ILE A 65 0.32 20.14 -1.13
CA ILE A 65 0.24 21.55 -1.54
C ILE A 65 1.04 21.80 -2.82
N ARG A 66 2.29 21.33 -2.87
CA ARG A 66 3.14 21.48 -4.07
C ARG A 66 2.53 20.79 -5.29
N SER A 67 1.98 19.58 -5.14
CA SER A 67 1.36 18.82 -6.22
C SER A 67 0.17 19.56 -6.80
N THR A 68 -0.73 20.06 -5.95
CA THR A 68 -1.90 20.84 -6.38
C THR A 68 -1.49 22.12 -7.10
N ARG A 69 -0.48 22.85 -6.60
CA ARG A 69 0.06 24.04 -7.29
C ARG A 69 0.64 23.70 -8.67
N LEU A 70 1.45 22.65 -8.76
CA LEU A 70 2.01 22.22 -10.05
C LEU A 70 0.92 21.76 -11.02
N ARG A 71 -0.11 21.09 -10.53
CA ARG A 71 -1.26 20.64 -11.33
C ARG A 71 -1.94 21.82 -12.01
N ILE A 72 -2.34 22.82 -11.21
CA ILE A 72 -2.97 24.05 -11.70
C ILE A 72 -2.05 24.75 -12.69
N GLU A 73 -0.76 24.91 -12.36
CA GLU A 73 0.21 25.55 -13.25
C GLU A 73 0.38 24.83 -14.59
N ARG A 74 0.38 23.49 -14.59
CA ARG A 74 0.45 22.71 -15.84
C ARG A 74 -0.80 22.90 -16.70
N MET A 75 -1.99 22.91 -16.10
CA MET A 75 -3.23 23.19 -16.82
C MET A 75 -3.21 24.61 -17.41
N LYS A 76 -2.76 25.62 -16.65
CA LYS A 76 -2.59 26.99 -17.16
C LYS A 76 -1.73 27.02 -18.42
N ARG A 77 -0.55 26.41 -18.37
CA ARG A 77 0.37 26.36 -19.52
C ARG A 77 -0.22 25.66 -20.73
N LEU A 78 -1.01 24.60 -20.53
CA LEU A 78 -1.69 23.91 -21.62
C LEU A 78 -2.77 24.80 -22.25
N LEU A 79 -3.63 25.41 -21.43
CA LEU A 79 -4.71 26.29 -21.91
C LEU A 79 -4.16 27.53 -22.64
N GLU A 80 -3.07 28.10 -22.12
CA GLU A 80 -2.32 29.18 -22.77
C GLU A 80 -1.74 28.73 -24.11
N HIS A 81 -1.09 27.57 -24.16
CA HIS A 81 -0.51 27.02 -25.38
C HIS A 81 -1.56 26.79 -26.48
N LEU A 82 -2.76 26.33 -26.11
CA LEU A 82 -3.87 26.12 -27.03
C LEU A 82 -4.52 27.43 -27.51
N GLY A 83 -4.16 28.57 -26.90
CA GLY A 83 -4.81 29.86 -27.12
C GLY A 83 -6.24 29.91 -26.58
N ALA A 84 -6.61 29.00 -25.68
CA ALA A 84 -7.93 28.97 -25.06
C ALA A 84 -8.15 30.17 -24.12
N MET A 85 -7.10 30.54 -23.37
CA MET A 85 -7.09 31.69 -22.47
C MET A 85 -5.70 32.32 -22.42
N LYS A 86 -5.62 33.63 -22.19
CA LYS A 86 -4.35 34.33 -21.94
C LYS A 86 -3.89 34.11 -20.49
N ARG A 87 -2.57 34.23 -20.26
CA ARG A 87 -1.94 33.99 -18.96
C ARG A 87 -2.51 34.91 -17.87
N GLU A 88 -2.75 36.17 -18.19
CA GLU A 88 -3.25 37.18 -17.25
C GLU A 88 -4.63 36.80 -16.71
N ALA A 89 -5.49 36.21 -17.55
CA ALA A 89 -6.81 35.73 -17.16
C ALA A 89 -6.73 34.44 -16.35
N LEU A 90 -5.82 33.52 -16.70
CA LEU A 90 -5.59 32.27 -15.97
C LEU A 90 -5.07 32.50 -14.55
N ASP A 91 -4.34 33.58 -14.33
CA ASP A 91 -3.78 33.95 -13.03
C ASP A 91 -4.76 34.70 -12.11
N GLN A 92 -5.91 35.16 -12.62
CA GLN A 92 -6.92 35.82 -11.79
C GLN A 92 -7.51 34.89 -10.72
N PRO A 93 -7.88 35.41 -9.53
CA PRO A 93 -8.68 34.66 -8.56
C PRO A 93 -9.96 34.14 -9.19
N GLY A 94 -10.42 32.97 -8.73
CA GLY A 94 -11.68 32.38 -9.21
C GLY A 94 -12.88 32.88 -8.43
N CYS A 95 -14.07 32.60 -8.95
CA CYS A 95 -15.32 32.85 -8.24
C CYS A 95 -15.44 32.02 -6.95
N ALA A 96 -16.34 32.47 -6.06
CA ALA A 96 -16.53 31.85 -4.75
C ALA A 96 -17.39 30.57 -4.77
N TRP A 97 -18.05 30.24 -5.88
CA TRP A 97 -19.06 29.17 -5.99
C TRP A 97 -18.87 28.26 -7.23
N PRO A 98 -17.65 27.79 -7.56
CA PRO A 98 -17.41 26.98 -8.75
C PRO A 98 -18.16 25.64 -8.76
N TRP A 99 -18.46 25.04 -7.60
CA TRP A 99 -19.28 23.83 -7.53
C TRP A 99 -20.72 24.05 -8.00
N LEU A 100 -21.26 25.25 -7.79
CA LEU A 100 -22.61 25.60 -8.26
C LEU A 100 -22.64 25.75 -9.79
N LEU A 101 -21.59 26.32 -10.40
CA LEU A 101 -21.42 26.34 -11.86
C LEU A 101 -21.36 24.92 -12.43
N ALA A 102 -20.59 24.04 -11.80
CA ALA A 102 -20.50 22.64 -12.20
C ALA A 102 -21.86 21.93 -12.11
N ALA A 103 -22.56 22.06 -10.98
CA ALA A 103 -23.88 21.46 -10.78
C ALA A 103 -24.92 22.01 -11.77
N ARG A 104 -24.88 23.31 -12.08
CA ARG A 104 -25.77 23.94 -13.07
C ARG A 104 -25.65 23.30 -14.44
N VAL A 105 -24.42 23.11 -14.91
CA VAL A 105 -24.16 22.43 -16.19
C VAL A 105 -24.67 21.00 -16.16
N LEU A 106 -24.43 20.27 -15.07
CA LEU A 106 -24.87 18.88 -14.91
C LEU A 106 -26.40 18.76 -14.99
N ARG A 107 -27.11 19.69 -14.35
CA ARG A 107 -28.58 19.82 -14.36
C ARG A 107 -29.18 20.37 -15.65
N GLY A 108 -28.36 20.65 -16.66
CA GLY A 108 -28.82 21.12 -17.98
C GLY A 108 -29.04 22.63 -18.09
N GLY A 109 -28.51 23.41 -17.15
CA GLY A 109 -28.50 24.87 -17.23
C GLY A 109 -27.54 25.41 -18.30
N GLU A 110 -27.29 26.71 -18.23
CA GLU A 110 -26.45 27.41 -19.20
C GLU A 110 -25.02 26.88 -19.26
N ARG A 111 -24.42 27.02 -20.45
CA ARG A 111 -23.03 26.64 -20.70
C ARG A 111 -22.11 27.70 -20.12
N LEU A 112 -20.94 27.26 -19.70
CA LEU A 112 -19.91 28.10 -19.10
C LEU A 112 -19.08 28.80 -20.18
N THR A 113 -18.70 30.02 -19.86
CA THR A 113 -17.59 30.72 -20.51
C THR A 113 -16.25 30.12 -20.08
N TRP A 114 -15.17 30.43 -20.80
CA TRP A 114 -13.82 29.97 -20.45
C TRP A 114 -13.39 30.35 -19.01
N PRO A 115 -13.59 31.59 -18.54
CA PRO A 115 -13.30 31.96 -17.15
C PRO A 115 -14.07 31.11 -16.13
N GLU A 116 -15.36 30.87 -16.37
CA GLU A 116 -16.20 30.05 -15.48
C GLU A 116 -15.78 28.59 -15.48
N LEU A 117 -15.50 28.01 -16.65
CA LEU A 117 -15.00 26.64 -16.74
C LEU A 117 -13.62 26.52 -16.09
N TRP A 118 -12.76 27.53 -16.20
CA TRP A 118 -11.47 27.53 -15.53
C TRP A 118 -11.63 27.52 -14.00
N ASP A 119 -12.59 28.26 -13.46
CA ASP A 119 -12.92 28.23 -12.02
C ASP A 119 -13.38 26.84 -11.58
N VAL A 120 -14.23 26.19 -12.39
CA VAL A 120 -14.68 24.81 -12.17
C VAL A 120 -13.50 23.84 -12.19
N LEU A 121 -12.62 23.90 -13.20
CA LEU A 121 -11.44 23.02 -13.30
C LEU A 121 -10.45 23.23 -12.15
N ARG A 122 -10.26 24.48 -11.70
CA ARG A 122 -9.45 24.78 -10.51
C ARG A 122 -10.05 24.17 -9.26
N TRP A 123 -11.37 24.28 -9.09
CA TRP A 123 -12.05 23.66 -7.97
C TRP A 123 -11.86 22.15 -7.96
N TYR A 124 -12.03 21.47 -9.10
CA TYR A 124 -11.73 20.03 -9.21
C TYR A 124 -10.25 19.71 -9.01
N ALA A 125 -9.33 20.59 -9.38
CA ALA A 125 -7.91 20.39 -9.08
C ALA A 125 -7.63 20.36 -7.57
N HIS A 126 -8.46 21.01 -6.76
CA HIS A 126 -8.44 20.92 -5.30
C HIS A 126 -9.28 19.75 -4.75
N ASN A 127 -10.37 19.37 -5.43
CA ASN A 127 -11.37 18.39 -4.98
C ASN A 127 -11.54 17.25 -5.99
N ARG A 128 -10.45 16.59 -6.38
CA ARG A 128 -10.42 15.58 -7.45
C ARG A 128 -10.93 14.18 -7.04
N GLY A 129 -11.67 14.09 -5.94
CA GLY A 129 -12.06 12.83 -5.31
C GLY A 129 -10.89 12.00 -4.77
N TYR A 130 -11.23 10.89 -4.14
CA TYR A 130 -10.32 9.93 -3.54
C TYR A 130 -10.30 8.64 -4.38
N ASP A 131 -9.10 8.13 -4.64
CA ASP A 131 -8.86 7.00 -5.54
C ASP A 131 -8.27 5.79 -4.84
N GLY A 132 -8.33 5.71 -3.51
CA GLY A 132 -7.81 4.56 -2.74
C GLY A 132 -6.30 4.31 -2.90
N ASN A 133 -5.57 5.20 -3.59
CA ASN A 133 -4.29 4.86 -4.21
C ASN A 133 -4.36 3.50 -4.96
N ARG A 134 -5.47 3.19 -5.66
CA ARG A 134 -5.80 1.90 -6.30
C ARG A 134 -4.67 1.27 -7.12
N ALA A 135 -3.79 2.09 -7.67
CA ALA A 135 -2.65 1.62 -8.45
C ALA A 135 -1.51 1.01 -7.60
N TRP A 136 -1.50 1.21 -6.27
CA TRP A 136 -0.38 0.79 -5.43
C TRP A 136 -0.58 0.72 -3.91
N SER A 137 -1.79 0.91 -3.36
CA SER A 137 -2.00 0.65 -1.93
C SER A 137 -2.22 -0.84 -1.70
N ALA A 138 -1.41 -1.42 -0.82
CA ALA A 138 -1.83 -2.60 -0.08
C ALA A 138 -2.83 -2.15 1.00
N GLU A 139 -3.77 -3.03 1.35
CA GLU A 139 -4.77 -2.84 2.40
C GLU A 139 -4.08 -2.73 3.77
N ASP A 140 -3.73 -1.51 4.19
CA ASP A 140 -3.18 -1.19 5.52
C ASP A 140 -4.24 -0.47 6.37
N ALA A 141 -4.00 -0.29 7.67
CA ALA A 141 -4.92 0.39 8.60
C ALA A 141 -5.42 1.78 8.17
N ALA A 142 -4.69 2.50 7.29
CA ALA A 142 -5.16 3.73 6.66
C ALA A 142 -6.39 3.51 5.75
N ALA A 143 -6.58 2.30 5.23
CA ALA A 143 -7.76 1.90 4.48
C ALA A 143 -9.04 1.95 5.31
N LYS A 144 -8.99 1.77 6.65
CA LYS A 144 -10.18 1.89 7.50
C LYS A 144 -10.67 3.34 7.61
N GLU A 145 -9.78 4.28 7.87
CA GLU A 145 -10.13 5.72 7.94
C GLU A 145 -10.60 6.23 6.56
N ASP A 146 -9.94 5.81 5.49
CA ASP A 146 -10.33 6.19 4.14
C ASP A 146 -11.66 5.53 3.71
N SER A 147 -11.95 4.31 4.17
CA SER A 147 -13.26 3.63 4.00
C SER A 147 -14.38 4.42 4.63
N GLU A 148 -14.21 4.91 5.88
CA GLU A 148 -15.22 5.69 6.58
C GLU A 148 -15.57 6.98 5.81
N LYS A 149 -14.55 7.68 5.26
CA LYS A 149 -14.78 8.92 4.49
C LYS A 149 -15.48 8.65 3.16
N GLU A 150 -15.18 7.55 2.49
CA GLU A 150 -15.92 7.13 1.30
C GLU A 150 -17.37 6.74 1.62
N GLU A 151 -17.60 6.05 2.74
CA GLU A 151 -18.93 5.72 3.24
C GLU A 151 -19.73 6.97 3.56
N ASN A 152 -19.13 7.96 4.21
CA ASN A 152 -19.75 9.27 4.45
C ASN A 152 -20.17 9.95 3.14
N ALA A 153 -19.33 9.89 2.09
CA ALA A 153 -19.69 10.45 0.78
C ALA A 153 -20.89 9.70 0.16
N LYS A 154 -20.93 8.37 0.25
CA LYS A 154 -22.08 7.56 -0.21
C LYS A 154 -23.35 7.87 0.58
N ALA A 155 -23.24 8.06 1.89
CA ALA A 155 -24.35 8.49 2.74
C ALA A 155 -24.88 9.86 2.32
N LEU A 156 -24.00 10.81 1.96
CA LEU A 156 -24.43 12.12 1.46
C LEU A 156 -25.15 12.01 0.11
N TYR A 157 -24.66 11.17 -0.81
CA TYR A 157 -25.38 10.90 -2.07
C TYR A 157 -26.79 10.38 -1.82
N ALA A 158 -26.93 9.36 -0.96
CA ALA A 158 -28.22 8.78 -0.62
C ALA A 158 -29.15 9.78 0.08
N LYS A 159 -28.63 10.54 1.05
CA LYS A 159 -29.39 11.53 1.82
C LYS A 159 -29.98 12.64 0.94
N HIS A 160 -29.21 13.11 -0.04
CA HIS A 160 -29.61 14.23 -0.90
C HIS A 160 -30.15 13.81 -2.26
N GLY A 161 -30.17 12.50 -2.59
CA GLY A 161 -30.61 12.00 -3.87
C GLY A 161 -29.77 12.49 -5.05
N THR A 162 -28.47 12.71 -4.83
CA THR A 162 -27.53 13.27 -5.80
C THR A 162 -26.58 12.21 -6.34
N HIS A 163 -26.04 12.42 -7.53
CA HIS A 163 -25.11 11.50 -8.20
C HIS A 163 -23.75 12.14 -8.55
N SER A 164 -23.53 13.37 -8.10
CA SER A 164 -22.39 14.22 -8.43
C SER A 164 -21.90 14.94 -7.19
N MET A 165 -20.58 15.09 -7.02
CA MET A 165 -20.02 15.83 -5.88
C MET A 165 -20.47 17.29 -5.91
N ALA A 166 -20.49 17.92 -7.09
CA ALA A 166 -20.97 19.29 -7.25
C ALA A 166 -22.44 19.46 -6.82
N GLU A 167 -23.32 18.54 -7.24
CA GLU A 167 -24.73 18.54 -6.83
C GLU A 167 -24.89 18.32 -5.33
N THR A 168 -24.13 17.39 -4.74
CA THR A 168 -24.12 17.17 -3.29
C THR A 168 -23.70 18.42 -2.53
N PHE A 169 -22.67 19.14 -3.00
CA PHE A 169 -22.24 20.40 -2.40
C PHE A 169 -23.35 21.46 -2.42
N CYS A 170 -24.09 21.56 -3.53
CA CYS A 170 -25.25 22.44 -3.64
C CYS A 170 -26.38 22.02 -2.68
N ALA A 171 -26.72 20.74 -2.62
CA ALA A 171 -27.78 20.21 -1.77
C ALA A 171 -27.48 20.42 -0.28
N VAL A 172 -26.26 20.13 0.17
CA VAL A 172 -25.78 20.42 1.54
C VAL A 172 -25.86 21.92 1.83
N SER A 173 -25.60 22.76 0.83
CA SER A 173 -25.66 24.21 0.93
C SER A 173 -27.07 24.80 0.85
N GLY A 174 -28.10 23.98 0.60
CA GLY A 174 -29.47 24.45 0.36
C GLY A 174 -29.58 25.37 -0.86
N LEU A 175 -28.75 25.11 -1.89
CA LEU A 175 -28.71 25.88 -3.13
C LEU A 175 -29.28 25.05 -4.27
N ASP A 176 -30.21 25.63 -5.03
CA ASP A 176 -30.65 25.07 -6.31
C ASP A 176 -29.66 25.47 -7.42
N PRO A 177 -29.03 24.51 -8.12
CA PRO A 177 -28.14 24.79 -9.25
C PRO A 177 -28.74 25.65 -10.36
N LEU A 178 -30.06 25.56 -10.57
CA LEU A 178 -30.79 26.31 -11.60
C LEU A 178 -31.39 27.62 -11.06
N GLY A 179 -31.33 27.84 -9.74
CA GLY A 179 -31.85 29.05 -9.10
C GLY A 179 -30.87 30.24 -9.15
N ASP A 180 -31.38 31.39 -8.70
CA ASP A 180 -30.63 32.65 -8.67
C ASP A 180 -29.71 32.79 -7.44
N LYS A 181 -29.97 32.01 -6.39
CA LYS A 181 -29.22 32.08 -5.13
C LYS A 181 -27.83 31.44 -5.29
N LYS A 182 -26.79 32.24 -5.07
CA LYS A 182 -25.38 31.85 -5.27
C LYS A 182 -24.60 31.63 -3.97
N SER A 183 -25.15 32.00 -2.83
CA SER A 183 -24.47 31.95 -1.54
C SER A 183 -25.35 31.37 -0.44
N CYS A 184 -24.69 30.74 0.53
CA CYS A 184 -25.30 30.22 1.75
C CYS A 184 -24.41 30.62 2.93
N ASN A 185 -25.03 30.94 4.08
CA ASN A 185 -24.30 31.12 5.33
C ASN A 185 -24.45 29.86 6.17
N LEU A 186 -23.48 28.96 6.07
CA LEU A 186 -23.41 27.74 6.87
C LEU A 186 -22.35 27.88 7.96
N SER A 187 -22.66 27.37 9.15
CA SER A 187 -21.69 27.19 10.23
C SER A 187 -20.57 26.25 9.79
N GLY A 188 -19.40 26.37 10.44
CA GLY A 188 -18.18 25.71 9.98
C GLY A 188 -18.32 24.19 9.81
N ASP A 189 -19.00 23.54 10.76
CA ASP A 189 -19.32 22.11 10.85
C ASP A 189 -20.35 21.64 9.82
N GLN A 190 -21.23 22.52 9.35
CA GLN A 190 -22.27 22.20 8.36
C GLN A 190 -21.79 22.35 6.91
N ARG A 191 -20.61 22.96 6.69
CA ARG A 191 -20.07 23.15 5.34
C ARG A 191 -19.69 21.81 4.71
N PRO A 192 -19.84 21.64 3.38
CA PRO A 192 -19.50 20.38 2.71
C PRO A 192 -18.09 19.84 3.03
N LYS A 193 -17.10 20.72 3.20
CA LYS A 193 -15.72 20.32 3.54
C LYS A 193 -15.51 19.84 4.99
N ALA A 194 -16.43 20.15 5.90
CA ALA A 194 -16.36 19.75 7.30
C ALA A 194 -17.06 18.41 7.57
N LEU A 195 -17.82 17.89 6.60
CA LEU A 195 -18.57 16.62 6.72
C LEU A 195 -17.70 15.36 6.61
N ASN A 196 -16.37 15.51 6.63
CA ASN A 196 -15.40 14.41 6.57
C ASN A 196 -15.72 13.36 5.47
N ALA A 197 -16.08 13.85 4.28
CA ALA A 197 -16.46 13.01 3.15
C ALA A 197 -15.39 13.03 2.06
N ALA A 198 -15.03 11.84 1.56
CA ALA A 198 -14.13 11.65 0.44
C ALA A 198 -14.89 11.05 -0.74
N PHE A 199 -15.26 11.90 -1.70
CA PHE A 199 -16.01 11.46 -2.88
C PHE A 199 -15.17 10.52 -3.76
N PRO A 200 -15.72 9.39 -4.25
CA PRO A 200 -14.99 8.47 -5.13
C PRO A 200 -14.49 9.18 -6.39
N ARG A 201 -13.22 8.96 -6.74
CA ARG A 201 -12.60 9.64 -7.88
C ARG A 201 -13.30 9.31 -9.20
N GLU A 202 -13.82 8.10 -9.37
CA GLU A 202 -14.55 7.71 -10.58
C GLU A 202 -15.80 8.57 -10.82
N ASP A 203 -16.52 8.91 -9.75
CA ASP A 203 -17.72 9.75 -9.85
C ASP A 203 -17.34 11.19 -10.19
N VAL A 204 -16.27 11.70 -9.59
CA VAL A 204 -15.71 13.01 -9.91
C VAL A 204 -15.12 13.07 -11.32
N GLU A 205 -14.51 11.99 -11.81
CA GLU A 205 -14.01 11.91 -13.19
C GLU A 205 -15.17 11.91 -14.19
N ARG A 206 -16.23 11.16 -13.89
CA ARG A 206 -17.45 11.07 -14.71
C ARG A 206 -18.16 12.42 -14.80
N GLU A 207 -18.33 13.13 -13.68
CA GLU A 207 -18.99 14.44 -13.68
C GLU A 207 -18.16 15.48 -14.44
N VAL A 208 -16.83 15.51 -14.25
CA VAL A 208 -15.95 16.44 -14.99
C VAL A 208 -15.97 16.14 -16.48
N ARG A 209 -15.93 14.86 -16.87
CA ARG A 209 -16.06 14.46 -18.27
C ARG A 209 -17.38 14.93 -18.88
N SER A 210 -18.50 14.73 -18.18
CA SER A 210 -19.82 15.20 -18.61
C SER A 210 -19.88 16.71 -18.79
N ILE A 211 -19.30 17.47 -17.86
CA ILE A 211 -19.18 18.92 -17.97
C ILE A 211 -18.39 19.30 -19.22
N LEU A 212 -17.20 18.74 -19.42
CA LEU A 212 -16.36 19.07 -20.58
C LEU A 212 -17.06 18.71 -21.91
N GLN A 213 -17.65 17.52 -22.01
CA GLN A 213 -18.36 17.07 -23.21
C GLN A 213 -19.55 17.96 -23.59
N LYS A 214 -20.27 18.53 -22.61
CA LYS A 214 -21.36 19.48 -22.88
C LYS A 214 -20.88 20.77 -23.57
N HIS A 215 -19.59 21.09 -23.49
CA HIS A 215 -18.96 22.26 -24.10
C HIS A 215 -18.21 21.94 -25.40
N THR A 216 -18.04 20.66 -25.77
CA THR A 216 -17.40 20.25 -27.02
C THR A 216 -18.09 20.88 -28.23
N GLY A 217 -17.28 21.46 -29.13
CA GLY A 217 -17.77 22.14 -30.34
C GLY A 217 -18.52 23.46 -30.09
N LYS A 218 -18.65 23.89 -28.83
CA LYS A 218 -19.40 25.10 -28.44
C LYS A 218 -18.50 26.14 -27.80
N LEU A 219 -17.58 25.70 -26.94
CA LEU A 219 -16.52 26.53 -26.41
C LEU A 219 -15.24 26.28 -27.21
N SER A 220 -14.53 27.35 -27.59
CA SER A 220 -13.35 27.25 -28.45
C SER A 220 -12.31 26.31 -27.85
N LYS A 221 -11.69 25.45 -28.67
CA LYS A 221 -10.61 24.52 -28.29
C LYS A 221 -10.98 23.39 -27.32
N ILE A 222 -12.25 23.25 -26.92
CA ILE A 222 -12.71 22.04 -26.23
C ILE A 222 -13.02 20.97 -27.27
N ASP A 223 -12.08 20.03 -27.39
CA ASP A 223 -12.17 18.83 -28.21
C ASP A 223 -11.80 17.58 -27.39
N GLU A 224 -11.94 16.40 -28.00
CA GLU A 224 -11.60 15.13 -27.35
C GLU A 224 -10.11 15.05 -26.95
N LYS A 225 -9.21 15.75 -27.65
CA LYS A 225 -7.78 15.77 -27.31
C LYS A 225 -7.54 16.54 -26.02
N LEU A 226 -8.19 17.68 -25.83
CA LEU A 226 -8.10 18.43 -24.58
C LEU A 226 -8.74 17.65 -23.42
N ILE A 227 -9.87 17.00 -23.65
CA ILE A 227 -10.51 16.14 -22.64
C ILE A 227 -9.54 15.02 -22.24
N ALA A 228 -8.97 14.30 -23.20
CA ALA A 228 -7.96 13.27 -22.95
C ALA A 228 -6.74 13.84 -22.21
N ALA A 229 -6.25 15.03 -22.59
CA ALA A 229 -5.12 15.69 -21.95
C ALA A 229 -5.36 16.02 -20.47
N LEU A 230 -6.58 16.41 -20.12
CA LEU A 230 -6.96 16.73 -18.74
C LEU A 230 -7.27 15.46 -17.93
N MET A 231 -7.92 14.48 -18.52
CA MET A 231 -8.48 13.32 -17.82
C MET A 231 -7.56 12.10 -17.81
N GLU A 232 -7.01 11.71 -18.97
CA GLU A 232 -6.48 10.36 -19.22
C GLU A 232 -4.97 10.34 -19.45
N ASP A 233 -4.46 11.15 -20.37
CA ASP A 233 -3.05 11.22 -20.69
C ASP A 233 -2.62 12.67 -20.90
N ALA A 234 -1.84 13.19 -19.96
CA ALA A 234 -1.30 14.54 -20.04
C ALA A 234 -0.42 14.82 -21.27
N ARG A 235 -0.06 13.79 -22.05
CA ARG A 235 0.69 13.90 -23.31
C ARG A 235 -0.18 13.80 -24.56
N ALA A 236 -1.50 13.68 -24.44
CA ALA A 236 -2.42 13.60 -25.57
C ALA A 236 -2.32 14.81 -26.53
N ILE A 237 -1.87 15.96 -26.00
CA ILE A 237 -1.53 17.15 -26.78
C ILE A 237 0.00 17.35 -26.70
N PRO A 238 0.72 17.28 -27.83
CA PRO A 238 2.15 17.56 -27.86
C PRO A 238 2.45 18.97 -27.38
N TYR A 239 3.26 19.10 -26.32
CA TYR A 239 3.71 20.38 -25.82
C TYR A 239 5.09 20.26 -25.16
N ASP A 240 6.13 20.64 -25.90
CA ASP A 240 7.54 20.39 -25.52
C ASP A 240 7.96 21.06 -24.20
N LYS A 241 7.30 22.15 -23.82
CA LYS A 241 7.59 22.86 -22.55
C LYS A 241 6.92 22.19 -21.34
N LEU A 242 6.01 21.22 -21.54
CA LEU A 242 5.39 20.45 -20.47
C LEU A 242 6.31 19.31 -20.01
N ARG A 243 7.21 19.63 -19.09
CA ARG A 243 8.10 18.62 -18.48
C ARG A 243 7.38 17.83 -17.39
N LEU A 244 7.03 16.59 -17.71
CA LEU A 244 6.48 15.62 -16.76
C LEU A 244 7.55 14.57 -16.37
N PRO A 245 7.68 14.22 -15.09
CA PRO A 245 8.54 13.10 -14.70
C PRO A 245 8.09 11.80 -15.38
N LEU A 246 9.03 10.90 -15.68
CA LEU A 246 8.75 9.61 -16.32
C LEU A 246 7.68 8.79 -15.59
N ARG A 247 7.61 8.93 -14.26
CA ARG A 247 6.66 8.25 -13.36
C ARG A 247 5.29 8.92 -13.27
N TYR A 248 5.06 10.01 -13.99
CA TYR A 248 3.74 10.62 -14.06
C TYR A 248 2.82 9.76 -14.92
N ARG A 249 1.61 9.50 -14.43
CA ARG A 249 0.54 8.72 -15.07
C ARG A 249 -0.77 9.48 -14.95
N GLY A 250 -1.63 9.36 -15.95
CA GLY A 250 -2.93 10.05 -16.01
C GLY A 250 -2.90 11.41 -16.74
N GLY A 251 -4.08 12.04 -16.83
CA GLY A 251 -4.27 13.39 -17.38
C GLY A 251 -3.77 14.49 -16.43
N LEU A 252 -3.73 15.73 -16.91
CA LEU A 252 -3.24 16.86 -16.10
C LEU A 252 -4.07 17.14 -14.85
N LEU A 253 -5.38 16.88 -14.85
CA LEU A 253 -6.26 17.13 -13.72
C LEU A 253 -6.25 15.96 -12.71
N PHE A 254 -6.42 14.73 -13.18
CA PHE A 254 -6.56 13.55 -12.33
C PHE A 254 -5.26 12.74 -12.14
N GLY A 255 -4.26 12.97 -12.98
CA GLY A 255 -2.98 12.26 -12.95
C GLY A 255 -2.12 12.54 -11.72
N GLN A 256 -1.15 11.65 -11.51
CA GLN A 256 -0.31 11.61 -10.33
C GLN A 256 1.07 10.98 -10.57
N LEU A 257 1.97 11.19 -9.62
CA LEU A 257 3.28 10.55 -9.61
C LEU A 257 3.18 9.20 -8.92
N VAL A 258 3.49 8.13 -9.66
CA VAL A 258 3.57 6.78 -9.09
C VAL A 258 4.78 6.69 -8.15
N PRO A 259 4.61 6.22 -6.90
CA PRO A 259 5.71 5.96 -5.98
C PRO A 259 6.76 5.01 -6.56
N ARG A 260 7.98 5.08 -6.02
CA ARG A 260 8.99 4.04 -6.26
C ARG A 260 8.84 3.02 -5.14
N PHE A 261 8.53 1.78 -5.50
CA PHE A 261 8.74 0.65 -4.62
C PHE A 261 10.20 0.25 -4.77
N GLU A 262 11.02 0.64 -3.81
CA GLU A 262 12.42 0.27 -3.80
C GLU A 262 12.57 -1.12 -3.16
N ASN A 263 13.28 -2.04 -3.81
CA ASN A 263 13.66 -3.35 -3.27
C ASN A 263 14.48 -3.27 -1.97
N ARG A 264 14.80 -2.05 -1.49
CA ARG A 264 15.54 -1.78 -0.25
C ARG A 264 14.78 -2.20 1.00
N ILE A 265 13.45 -2.18 0.96
CA ILE A 265 12.62 -2.55 2.13
C ILE A 265 12.39 -4.07 2.19
N ILE A 266 12.59 -4.77 1.06
CA ILE A 266 12.48 -6.23 1.03
C ILE A 266 13.60 -6.82 1.88
N ALA A 267 13.19 -7.69 2.81
CA ALA A 267 14.10 -8.37 3.72
C ALA A 267 15.13 -9.22 2.95
N THR A 268 16.24 -9.48 3.62
CA THR A 268 17.38 -10.18 3.05
C THR A 268 17.57 -11.51 3.79
N CYS A 269 17.74 -12.60 3.06
CA CYS A 269 18.10 -13.91 3.60
C CYS A 269 19.58 -13.90 4.02
N PRO A 270 19.90 -14.11 5.32
CA PRO A 270 21.28 -14.01 5.80
C PRO A 270 22.20 -15.09 5.23
N ILE A 271 21.68 -16.30 5.03
CA ILE A 271 22.45 -17.43 4.48
C ILE A 271 22.86 -17.16 3.03
N MET A 272 21.91 -16.68 2.22
CA MET A 272 22.20 -16.34 0.83
C MET A 272 23.12 -15.13 0.80
N PHE A 273 22.84 -14.09 1.58
CA PHE A 273 23.70 -12.90 1.65
C PHE A 273 25.17 -13.28 1.87
N GLU A 274 25.47 -14.05 2.91
CA GLU A 274 26.84 -14.46 3.23
C GLU A 274 27.50 -15.24 2.09
N ARG A 275 26.79 -16.19 1.47
CA ARG A 275 27.33 -16.97 0.34
C ARG A 275 27.72 -16.09 -0.84
N GLY A 276 26.89 -15.11 -1.19
CA GLY A 276 27.19 -14.23 -2.32
C GLY A 276 28.23 -13.19 -1.98
N TYR A 277 28.25 -12.70 -0.73
CA TYR A 277 29.28 -11.81 -0.23
C TYR A 277 30.66 -12.47 -0.35
N GLN A 278 30.82 -13.67 0.21
CA GLN A 278 32.10 -14.39 0.16
C GLN A 278 32.52 -14.73 -1.27
N ARG A 279 31.58 -15.12 -2.14
CA ARG A 279 31.86 -15.39 -3.55
C ARG A 279 32.42 -14.16 -4.25
N VAL A 280 31.72 -13.03 -4.17
CA VAL A 280 32.14 -11.80 -4.86
C VAL A 280 33.41 -11.24 -4.23
N LEU A 281 33.55 -11.28 -2.91
CA LEU A 281 34.76 -10.84 -2.22
C LEU A 281 35.99 -11.64 -2.67
N LYS A 282 35.85 -12.96 -2.84
CA LYS A 282 36.92 -13.82 -3.34
C LYS A 282 37.31 -13.50 -4.79
N GLU A 283 36.35 -13.12 -5.62
CA GLU A 283 36.56 -12.81 -7.03
C GLU A 283 37.13 -11.39 -7.25
N THR A 284 36.69 -10.41 -6.47
CA THR A 284 37.00 -9.00 -6.73
C THR A 284 37.90 -8.34 -5.69
N GLY A 285 38.02 -8.92 -4.48
CA GLY A 285 38.71 -8.30 -3.34
C GLY A 285 38.01 -7.06 -2.77
N ASP A 286 36.84 -6.68 -3.31
CA ASP A 286 36.13 -5.45 -2.97
C ASP A 286 34.90 -5.74 -2.10
N SER A 287 34.99 -5.37 -0.83
CA SER A 287 33.92 -5.54 0.17
C SER A 287 32.65 -4.73 -0.15
N HIS A 288 32.79 -3.54 -0.74
CA HIS A 288 31.64 -2.72 -1.10
C HIS A 288 30.87 -3.35 -2.27
N LYS A 289 31.59 -3.76 -3.32
CA LYS A 289 31.00 -4.48 -4.45
C LYS A 289 30.38 -5.81 -4.02
N ALA A 290 31.04 -6.54 -3.12
CA ALA A 290 30.51 -7.77 -2.54
C ALA A 290 29.19 -7.54 -1.80
N THR A 291 29.10 -6.47 -1.00
CA THR A 291 27.87 -6.10 -0.28
C THR A 291 26.73 -5.80 -1.26
N VAL A 292 26.97 -4.94 -2.26
CA VAL A 292 25.94 -4.51 -3.21
C VAL A 292 25.38 -5.68 -4.02
N GLU A 293 26.25 -6.58 -4.49
CA GLU A 293 25.81 -7.76 -5.23
C GLU A 293 25.13 -8.79 -4.32
N ALA A 294 25.63 -8.98 -3.09
CA ALA A 294 25.00 -9.84 -2.10
C ALA A 294 23.57 -9.38 -1.79
N GLU A 295 23.34 -8.09 -1.55
CA GLU A 295 22.01 -7.54 -1.27
C GLU A 295 20.99 -7.79 -2.39
N LYS A 296 21.41 -7.79 -3.66
CA LYS A 296 20.51 -7.97 -4.80
C LYS A 296 19.97 -9.39 -4.89
N PHE A 297 20.83 -10.39 -4.75
CA PHE A 297 20.44 -11.79 -4.99
C PHE A 297 19.85 -12.48 -3.75
N SER A 298 20.07 -11.92 -2.56
CA SER A 298 19.64 -12.50 -1.29
C SER A 298 18.28 -12.00 -0.80
N LYS A 299 17.52 -11.29 -1.65
CA LYS A 299 16.15 -10.87 -1.30
C LYS A 299 15.26 -12.06 -1.05
N VAL A 300 14.45 -11.98 0.01
CA VAL A 300 13.47 -13.03 0.31
C VAL A 300 12.44 -13.13 -0.81
N PRO A 301 11.96 -14.34 -1.15
CA PRO A 301 10.93 -14.51 -2.16
C PRO A 301 9.61 -13.88 -1.72
N SER A 302 8.73 -13.59 -2.68
CA SER A 302 7.37 -13.17 -2.38
C SER A 302 6.61 -14.26 -1.61
N LYS A 303 5.69 -13.87 -0.72
CA LYS A 303 4.77 -14.82 -0.07
C LYS A 303 3.83 -15.52 -1.07
N GLU A 304 3.71 -14.97 -2.28
CA GLU A 304 2.86 -15.44 -3.38
C GLU A 304 3.67 -16.16 -4.48
N CYS A 305 4.70 -16.91 -4.10
CA CYS A 305 5.43 -17.77 -5.04
C CYS A 305 5.38 -19.23 -4.62
N ILE A 306 5.57 -20.12 -5.60
CA ILE A 306 5.50 -21.57 -5.39
C ILE A 306 6.58 -22.08 -4.43
N GLU A 307 7.76 -21.46 -4.42
CA GLU A 307 8.85 -21.78 -3.50
C GLU A 307 8.44 -21.49 -2.05
N PHE A 308 7.76 -20.37 -1.82
CA PHE A 308 7.26 -20.01 -0.50
C PHE A 308 6.13 -20.95 -0.06
N TYR A 309 5.17 -21.26 -0.95
CA TYR A 309 4.10 -22.22 -0.65
C TYR A 309 4.66 -23.61 -0.35
N SER A 310 5.68 -24.05 -1.09
CA SER A 310 6.36 -25.32 -0.88
C SER A 310 7.11 -25.35 0.45
N TYR A 311 7.88 -24.31 0.75
CA TYR A 311 8.54 -24.16 2.05
C TYR A 311 7.52 -24.23 3.20
N ARG A 312 6.45 -23.42 3.12
CA ARG A 312 5.41 -23.39 4.14
C ARG A 312 4.74 -24.75 4.33
N TRP A 313 4.42 -25.44 3.24
CA TRP A 313 3.81 -26.77 3.31
C TRP A 313 4.71 -27.80 3.98
N VAL A 314 6.00 -27.82 3.62
CA VAL A 314 6.98 -28.71 4.26
C VAL A 314 7.10 -28.39 5.75
N MET A 315 7.09 -27.12 6.14
CA MET A 315 7.08 -26.72 7.56
C MET A 315 5.84 -27.22 8.30
N GLN A 316 4.65 -27.16 7.67
CA GLN A 316 3.44 -27.74 8.26
C GLN A 316 3.59 -29.25 8.47
N LEU A 317 4.06 -29.99 7.47
CA LEU A 317 4.29 -31.44 7.59
C LEU A 317 5.33 -31.80 8.67
N ALA A 318 6.35 -30.97 8.86
CA ALA A 318 7.36 -31.17 9.90
C ALA A 318 6.81 -30.94 11.32
N ASN A 319 5.79 -30.09 11.46
CA ASN A 319 5.17 -29.76 12.75
C ASN A 319 4.03 -30.72 13.14
N ILE A 320 3.48 -31.48 12.20
CA ILE A 320 2.51 -32.54 12.50
C ILE A 320 3.25 -33.68 13.21
N GLN A 321 2.88 -33.94 14.46
CA GLN A 321 3.40 -35.03 15.26
C GLN A 321 2.37 -36.16 15.29
N VAL A 322 2.85 -37.39 15.12
CA VAL A 322 2.03 -38.61 15.17
C VAL A 322 2.77 -39.66 15.99
N VAL A 323 2.05 -40.41 16.83
CA VAL A 323 2.60 -41.55 17.55
C VAL A 323 2.78 -42.73 16.58
N SER A 324 4.01 -43.24 16.51
CA SER A 324 4.34 -44.42 15.71
C SER A 324 5.38 -45.24 16.47
N GLU A 325 5.15 -46.55 16.58
CA GLU A 325 5.97 -47.46 17.39
C GLU A 325 6.10 -47.01 18.87
N GLY A 326 5.04 -46.41 19.40
CA GLY A 326 4.99 -45.93 20.79
C GLY A 326 5.72 -44.59 21.04
N VAL A 327 6.29 -43.97 20.00
CA VAL A 327 7.02 -42.70 20.11
C VAL A 327 6.33 -41.61 19.28
N LEU A 328 6.17 -40.43 19.88
CA LEU A 328 5.70 -39.25 19.16
C LEU A 328 6.81 -38.74 18.23
N GLN A 329 6.52 -38.65 16.93
CA GLN A 329 7.49 -38.19 15.95
C GLN A 329 6.86 -37.36 14.82
N PRO A 330 7.66 -36.50 14.15
CA PRO A 330 7.18 -35.76 12.99
C PRO A 330 6.68 -36.68 11.88
N LEU A 331 5.51 -36.40 11.32
CA LEU A 331 4.92 -37.15 10.19
C LEU A 331 5.89 -37.25 9.01
N ILE A 332 6.67 -36.19 8.77
CA ILE A 332 7.65 -36.10 7.67
C ILE A 332 8.76 -37.17 7.73
N LYS A 333 8.99 -37.81 8.89
CA LYS A 333 9.97 -38.91 9.02
C LYS A 333 9.53 -40.18 8.31
N ASN A 334 8.22 -40.43 8.21
CA ASN A 334 7.70 -41.54 7.44
C ASN A 334 7.59 -41.15 5.95
N ALA A 335 8.41 -41.77 5.11
CA ALA A 335 8.48 -41.45 3.68
C ALA A 335 7.16 -41.72 2.92
N ALA A 336 6.42 -42.77 3.31
CA ALA A 336 5.15 -43.12 2.68
C ALA A 336 4.06 -42.10 3.04
N TRP A 337 3.94 -41.73 4.32
CA TRP A 337 3.00 -40.71 4.77
C TRP A 337 3.31 -39.35 4.13
N ARG A 338 4.58 -38.94 4.14
CA ARG A 338 5.01 -37.70 3.49
C ARG A 338 4.64 -37.66 2.01
N LYS A 339 4.88 -38.76 1.28
CA LYS A 339 4.54 -38.84 -0.15
C LYS A 339 3.03 -38.73 -0.36
N ALA A 340 2.22 -39.49 0.38
CA ALA A 340 0.76 -39.44 0.28
C ALA A 340 0.19 -38.05 0.59
N MET A 341 0.72 -37.39 1.63
CA MET A 341 0.39 -36.02 1.98
C MET A 341 0.72 -35.03 0.86
N ASN A 342 1.93 -35.12 0.31
CA ASN A 342 2.38 -34.23 -0.75
C ASN A 342 1.62 -34.45 -2.07
N ASP A 343 1.33 -35.69 -2.44
CA ASP A 343 0.58 -36.04 -3.66
C ASP A 343 -0.86 -35.49 -3.58
N ARG A 344 -1.51 -35.61 -2.41
CA ARG A 344 -2.86 -35.04 -2.21
C ARG A 344 -2.83 -33.52 -2.23
N MET A 345 -1.86 -32.89 -1.56
CA MET A 345 -1.72 -31.43 -1.53
C MET A 345 -1.46 -30.86 -2.92
N THR A 346 -0.51 -31.42 -3.68
CA THR A 346 -0.16 -30.94 -5.01
C THR A 346 -1.28 -31.16 -6.02
N LYS A 347 -2.05 -32.25 -5.91
CA LYS A 347 -3.22 -32.49 -6.77
C LYS A 347 -4.33 -31.47 -6.52
N ARG A 348 -4.68 -31.23 -5.26
CA ARG A 348 -5.83 -30.39 -4.88
C ARG A 348 -5.51 -28.91 -4.74
N GLY A 349 -4.28 -28.57 -4.35
CA GLY A 349 -3.82 -27.22 -4.07
C GLY A 349 -4.15 -26.68 -2.68
N PHE A 350 -4.95 -27.37 -1.87
CA PHE A 350 -5.24 -26.95 -0.49
C PHE A 350 -5.85 -28.08 0.35
N PHE A 351 -5.90 -27.88 1.66
CA PHE A 351 -6.73 -28.62 2.61
C PHE A 351 -7.61 -27.67 3.43
N THR A 352 -8.82 -28.09 3.81
CA THR A 352 -9.47 -27.51 4.99
C THR A 352 -8.90 -28.16 6.26
N PRO A 353 -9.02 -27.51 7.44
CA PRO A 353 -8.59 -28.11 8.71
C PRO A 353 -9.22 -29.48 8.98
N GLY A 354 -10.49 -29.67 8.65
CA GLY A 354 -11.18 -30.96 8.80
C GLY A 354 -10.60 -32.02 7.87
N GLU A 355 -10.44 -31.69 6.59
CA GLU A 355 -9.89 -32.64 5.60
C GLU A 355 -8.45 -33.06 5.90
N LEU A 356 -7.65 -32.15 6.47
CA LEU A 356 -6.31 -32.49 6.92
C LEU A 356 -6.36 -33.51 8.06
N LYS A 357 -7.20 -33.29 9.08
CA LYS A 357 -7.38 -34.20 10.21
C LYS A 357 -7.82 -35.57 9.75
N ASP A 358 -8.87 -35.62 8.94
CA ASP A 358 -9.43 -36.86 8.42
C ASP A 358 -8.38 -37.64 7.64
N PHE A 359 -7.63 -36.96 6.75
CA PHE A 359 -6.63 -37.63 5.94
C PHE A 359 -5.43 -38.11 6.73
N VAL A 360 -4.92 -37.34 7.70
CA VAL A 360 -3.81 -37.79 8.54
C VAL A 360 -4.24 -38.99 9.38
N ARG A 361 -5.43 -38.96 9.99
CA ARG A 361 -5.94 -40.06 10.81
C ARG A 361 -6.21 -41.31 9.98
N GLU A 362 -6.71 -41.17 8.76
CA GLU A 362 -6.83 -42.28 7.81
C GLU A 362 -5.46 -42.89 7.47
N LEU A 363 -4.46 -42.05 7.16
CA LEU A 363 -3.10 -42.48 6.80
C LEU A 363 -2.37 -43.18 7.96
N THR A 364 -2.66 -42.82 9.20
CA THR A 364 -1.94 -43.30 10.38
C THR A 364 -2.70 -44.36 11.17
N GLY A 365 -3.91 -44.73 10.73
CA GLY A 365 -4.76 -45.69 11.44
C GLY A 365 -5.32 -45.15 12.76
N ASN A 366 -5.68 -43.86 12.79
CA ASN A 366 -6.13 -43.11 13.97
C ASN A 366 -5.11 -43.08 15.12
N ALA A 367 -3.82 -43.07 14.78
CA ALA A 367 -2.78 -42.85 15.78
C ALA A 367 -2.93 -41.47 16.43
N HIS A 368 -2.52 -41.36 17.70
CA HIS A 368 -2.57 -40.10 18.43
C HIS A 368 -1.73 -39.01 17.73
N ASP A 369 -2.30 -37.81 17.59
CA ASP A 369 -1.75 -36.70 16.80
C ASP A 369 -1.88 -35.35 17.54
N ASN A 370 -1.16 -34.32 17.09
CA ASN A 370 -1.23 -32.97 17.66
C ASN A 370 -2.07 -31.97 16.83
N LEU A 371 -2.88 -32.43 15.86
CA LEU A 371 -3.54 -31.56 14.88
C LEU A 371 -4.59 -30.65 15.52
N ASP A 372 -5.29 -31.14 16.54
CA ASP A 372 -6.29 -30.32 17.25
C ASP A 372 -5.64 -29.10 17.88
N GLN A 373 -4.45 -29.23 18.47
CA GLN A 373 -3.70 -28.10 19.03
C GLN A 373 -3.05 -27.24 17.92
N LEU A 374 -2.45 -27.88 16.91
CA LEU A 374 -1.77 -27.20 15.81
C LEU A 374 -2.71 -26.26 15.03
N LEU A 375 -3.97 -26.66 14.89
CA LEU A 375 -4.97 -25.95 14.08
C LEU A 375 -5.81 -24.93 14.87
N LEU A 376 -5.51 -24.71 16.17
CA LEU A 376 -6.12 -23.63 16.96
C LEU A 376 -5.63 -22.24 16.57
N HIS A 377 -4.46 -22.13 15.92
CA HIS A 377 -3.93 -20.84 15.52
C HIS A 377 -4.83 -20.19 14.46
N PRO A 378 -5.18 -18.88 14.59
CA PRO A 378 -6.09 -18.22 13.66
C PRO A 378 -5.64 -18.31 12.20
N ASP A 379 -4.33 -18.28 11.95
CA ASP A 379 -3.77 -18.36 10.58
C ASP A 379 -3.57 -19.80 10.05
N ALA A 380 -3.99 -20.82 10.81
CA ALA A 380 -3.77 -22.22 10.42
C ALA A 380 -4.43 -22.58 9.08
N GLY A 381 -5.61 -22.02 8.79
CA GLY A 381 -6.32 -22.25 7.52
C GLY A 381 -5.56 -21.72 6.30
N ASP A 382 -4.92 -20.55 6.42
CA ASP A 382 -4.14 -19.96 5.34
C ASP A 382 -2.89 -20.77 5.06
N ALA A 383 -2.28 -21.36 6.08
CA ALA A 383 -1.11 -22.22 5.97
C ALA A 383 -1.38 -23.52 5.19
N LEU A 384 -2.65 -23.92 5.04
CA LEU A 384 -3.08 -25.11 4.30
C LEU A 384 -3.39 -24.85 2.82
N ILE A 385 -3.11 -23.64 2.33
CA ILE A 385 -3.22 -23.30 0.90
C ILE A 385 -1.84 -23.50 0.26
N PHE A 386 -1.74 -24.37 -0.73
CA PHE A 386 -0.51 -24.62 -1.49
C PHE A 386 -0.55 -23.96 -2.88
N ASP A 387 -1.73 -23.94 -3.50
CA ASP A 387 -1.98 -23.35 -4.81
C ASP A 387 -3.33 -22.59 -4.74
N PRO A 388 -3.28 -21.25 -4.60
CA PRO A 388 -4.48 -20.42 -4.53
C PRO A 388 -5.38 -20.53 -5.76
N ALA A 389 -4.81 -20.71 -6.96
CA ALA A 389 -5.59 -20.84 -8.19
C ALA A 389 -6.37 -22.15 -8.21
N ARG A 390 -5.75 -23.27 -7.83
CA ARG A 390 -6.47 -24.54 -7.66
C ARG A 390 -7.53 -24.48 -6.59
N LYS A 391 -7.27 -23.79 -5.46
CA LYS A 391 -8.31 -23.54 -4.45
C LYS A 391 -9.51 -22.83 -5.06
N LEU A 392 -9.28 -21.73 -5.78
CA LEU A 392 -10.34 -20.97 -6.45
C LEU A 392 -11.15 -21.83 -7.42
N VAL A 393 -10.47 -22.60 -8.27
CA VAL A 393 -11.11 -23.52 -9.23
C VAL A 393 -11.93 -24.58 -8.51
N ALA A 394 -11.39 -25.17 -7.44
CA ALA A 394 -12.08 -26.21 -6.67
C ALA A 394 -13.32 -25.68 -5.95
N THR A 395 -13.32 -24.43 -5.49
CA THR A 395 -14.44 -23.84 -4.73
C THR A 395 -15.49 -23.15 -5.59
N HIS A 396 -15.20 -22.86 -6.87
CA HIS A 396 -16.15 -22.25 -7.80
C HIS A 396 -16.62 -23.22 -8.88
N ALA A 397 -17.88 -23.65 -8.81
CA ALA A 397 -18.47 -24.64 -9.72
C ALA A 397 -18.28 -24.30 -11.21
N ALA A 398 -18.47 -23.03 -11.59
CA ALA A 398 -18.29 -22.58 -12.98
C ALA A 398 -16.82 -22.69 -13.44
N LEU A 399 -15.87 -22.31 -12.59
CA LEU A 399 -14.45 -22.42 -12.90
C LEU A 399 -14.00 -23.88 -12.95
N ASN A 400 -14.49 -24.72 -12.04
CA ASN A 400 -14.23 -26.16 -12.01
C ASN A 400 -14.63 -26.83 -13.33
N ALA A 401 -15.80 -26.48 -13.88
CA ALA A 401 -16.30 -27.04 -15.13
C ALA A 401 -15.46 -26.62 -16.35
N ILE A 402 -14.93 -25.41 -16.36
CA ILE A 402 -14.20 -24.83 -17.50
C ILE A 402 -12.69 -25.13 -17.43
N TRP A 403 -12.13 -25.31 -16.24
CA TRP A 403 -10.69 -25.49 -16.02
C TRP A 403 -10.06 -26.63 -16.85
N PRO A 404 -10.70 -27.81 -16.98
CA PRO A 404 -10.22 -28.91 -17.83
C PRO A 404 -10.23 -28.60 -19.34
N LEU A 405 -10.93 -27.54 -19.77
CA LEU A 405 -11.05 -27.12 -21.17
C LEU A 405 -10.03 -26.03 -21.55
N LEU A 406 -9.41 -25.37 -20.57
CA LEU A 406 -8.35 -24.37 -20.82
C LEU A 406 -7.06 -25.04 -21.31
N GLN A 407 -6.34 -24.45 -22.26
CA GLN A 407 -5.05 -24.95 -22.76
C GLN A 407 -4.00 -25.06 -21.63
N GLU A 408 -2.91 -25.82 -21.82
CA GLU A 408 -1.90 -26.02 -20.76
C GLU A 408 -1.22 -24.72 -20.28
N ASN A 409 -1.06 -23.72 -21.14
CA ASN A 409 -0.34 -22.48 -20.80
C ASN A 409 -0.97 -21.68 -19.65
N PRO A 410 -2.30 -21.44 -19.61
CA PRO A 410 -2.95 -20.83 -18.44
C PRO A 410 -2.93 -21.69 -17.16
N ARG A 411 -2.53 -22.98 -17.23
CA ARG A 411 -2.39 -23.85 -16.05
C ARG A 411 -0.98 -23.89 -15.44
N ARG A 412 0.03 -23.34 -16.13
CA ARG A 412 1.46 -23.39 -15.71
C ARG A 412 1.95 -22.09 -15.06
N HIS A 413 1.18 -21.00 -15.13
CA HIS A 413 1.59 -19.66 -14.69
C HIS A 413 0.70 -19.05 -13.60
N THR A 414 0.07 -19.90 -12.80
CA THR A 414 -0.51 -19.56 -11.49
C THR A 414 0.18 -20.41 -10.44
#